data_AF-A0A8T0XJX3-F1
#
_entry.id   AF-A0A8T0XJX3-F1
#
_cell.length_a   1.000
_cell.length_b   1.000
_cell.length_c   1.000
_cell.angle_alpha   90.00
_cell.angle_beta   90.00
_cell.angle_gamma   90.00
#
_symmetry.space_group_name_H-M   'P 1'
#
loop_
_entity.id
_entity.type
_entity.pdbx_description
1 polymer ?
#
loop_
_entity_poly.entity_id
_entity_poly.type
_entity_poly.pdbx_seq_one_letter_code
_entity_poly.pdbx_strand_id
1 'polypeptide(L)'
;MDIKERIRRSPPPPPTPQAAAPAPGHPRGRKGRVAVLPLSVAALVACVVLLLLLSGGSAARRGGQFLDADPATARRPSGDGRGGLHQPRPRDGGHGTMESSKLQSDKLIGGLLAPGFDEQSCLSRYQSALYRKESPHLLSTYLLERLREHEVLQKKCGPHTESYKKAIEQLKSGQDIEVGDCTYLVWISYSGLGNRILTITSAFVYAILTSRVLLVDGDKGTADLFCEPFPETSWLLPSDFPVNLFKNLNIGSPESYGKMLKTANIHSDGSFKGPTPAFIYLHLAHDYDDYDKHFFCEHSQQHLQRIPWLILRSDNYFVPSLFLIPAYQEELMRLFPQKDAVFHHLGRYLFHPTNAVWGLITSMSWIRSFLVH
;
A
#
# COMPACT_ATOMS: atom_id res chain seq x y z
N MET A 1 31.78 55.76 13.94
CA MET A 1 31.99 55.26 15.31
C MET A 1 31.01 54.13 15.56
N ASP A 2 31.55 53.06 16.11
CA ASP A 2 31.03 51.70 16.25
C ASP A 2 30.00 51.58 17.39
N ILE A 3 28.92 50.80 17.20
CA ILE A 3 27.86 50.53 18.20
C ILE A 3 27.95 49.06 18.68
N LYS A 4 29.19 48.60 18.88
CA LYS A 4 29.52 47.29 19.45
C LYS A 4 29.40 47.22 20.98
N GLU A 5 28.37 47.85 21.57
CA GLU A 5 28.21 47.82 23.04
C GLU A 5 26.76 47.69 23.54
N ARG A 6 25.93 46.94 22.81
CA ARG A 6 24.56 46.59 23.25
C ARG A 6 24.35 45.10 23.44
N ILE A 7 25.26 44.44 24.16
CA ILE A 7 24.98 43.14 24.79
C ILE A 7 25.55 43.15 26.21
N ARG A 8 24.68 43.41 27.20
CA ARG A 8 24.66 42.73 28.52
C ARG A 8 23.58 43.36 29.38
N ARG A 9 22.46 42.67 29.51
CA ARG A 9 21.62 42.58 30.72
C ARG A 9 20.49 41.61 30.42
N SER A 10 20.73 40.34 30.75
CA SER A 10 19.69 39.34 30.89
C SER A 10 18.78 39.76 32.06
N PRO A 11 17.44 39.69 31.92
CA PRO A 11 16.53 39.92 33.04
C PRO A 11 16.57 38.73 34.02
N PRO A 12 16.33 38.97 35.33
CA PRO A 12 16.33 37.90 36.34
C PRO A 12 15.10 36.98 36.19
N PRO A 13 15.21 35.70 36.57
CA PRO A 13 14.10 34.76 36.50
C PRO A 13 13.03 35.04 37.59
N PRO A 14 11.74 34.78 37.30
CA PRO A 14 10.66 34.95 38.28
C PRO A 14 10.68 33.86 39.36
N PRO A 15 10.17 34.15 40.58
CA PRO A 15 10.19 33.22 41.70
C PRO A 15 9.20 32.05 41.53
N THR A 16 9.64 30.86 41.92
CA THR A 16 8.88 29.60 41.97
C THR A 16 7.85 29.59 43.10
N PRO A 17 6.56 29.27 42.83
CA PRO A 17 5.58 28.99 43.89
C PRO A 17 5.82 27.60 44.51
N GLN A 18 5.86 27.59 45.84
CA GLN A 18 6.05 26.41 46.69
C GLN A 18 4.83 25.47 46.65
N ALA A 19 5.11 24.17 46.74
CA ALA A 19 4.13 23.10 46.85
C ALA A 19 3.42 23.14 48.23
N ALA A 20 2.10 23.16 48.22
CA ALA A 20 1.28 23.02 49.41
C ALA A 20 0.97 21.52 49.67
N ALA A 21 1.26 21.06 50.89
CA ALA A 21 0.88 19.74 51.40
C ALA A 21 -0.63 19.66 51.71
N PRO A 22 -1.26 18.46 51.66
CA PRO A 22 -2.69 18.31 51.85
C PRO A 22 -3.06 18.16 53.34
N ALA A 23 -4.22 18.69 53.73
CA ALA A 23 -4.83 18.51 55.05
C ALA A 23 -6.14 17.69 54.95
N PRO A 24 -6.58 17.03 56.04
CA PRO A 24 -7.31 15.75 56.02
C PRO A 24 -8.84 15.88 55.90
N GLY A 25 -9.48 14.80 55.44
CA GLY A 25 -10.89 14.79 55.03
C GLY A 25 -11.92 14.43 56.10
N HIS A 26 -13.20 14.44 55.68
CA HIS A 26 -14.27 13.64 56.28
C HIS A 26 -15.42 13.34 55.29
N PRO A 27 -16.21 12.26 55.50
CA PRO A 27 -16.91 11.52 54.46
C PRO A 27 -18.41 11.84 54.37
N ARG A 28 -18.99 11.64 53.18
CA ARG A 28 -20.42 11.37 52.85
C ARG A 28 -20.55 11.47 51.32
N GLY A 29 -21.24 10.65 50.56
CA GLY A 29 -22.09 9.50 50.78
C GLY A 29 -22.45 8.94 49.39
N ARG A 30 -22.62 7.63 49.31
CA ARG A 30 -22.87 6.85 48.10
C ARG A 30 -24.29 7.16 47.57
N LYS A 31 -24.42 7.68 46.35
CA LYS A 31 -25.67 7.64 45.56
C LYS A 31 -25.34 7.19 44.13
N GLY A 32 -25.84 6.02 43.76
CA GLY A 32 -25.72 5.47 42.41
C GLY A 32 -26.43 6.36 41.41
N ARG A 33 -25.75 6.64 40.28
CA ARG A 33 -26.37 7.23 39.09
C ARG A 33 -26.72 6.09 38.14
N VAL A 34 -28.02 5.89 37.92
CA VAL A 34 -28.56 5.20 36.76
C VAL A 34 -28.25 6.09 35.55
N ALA A 35 -27.52 5.55 34.57
CA ALA A 35 -27.24 6.23 33.32
C ALA A 35 -28.52 6.29 32.47
N VAL A 36 -29.18 7.45 32.45
CA VAL A 36 -30.21 7.76 31.46
C VAL A 36 -29.47 8.20 30.20
N LEU A 37 -29.45 7.37 29.16
CA LEU A 37 -28.94 7.77 27.85
C LEU A 37 -29.79 8.95 27.33
N PRO A 38 -29.17 10.03 26.82
CA PRO A 38 -29.92 11.12 26.21
C PRO A 38 -30.66 10.59 24.97
N LEU A 39 -31.93 10.98 24.82
CA LEU A 39 -32.84 10.54 23.76
C LEU A 39 -32.26 10.64 22.33
N SER A 40 -31.21 11.44 22.11
CA SER A 40 -30.52 11.60 20.84
C SER A 40 -29.75 10.36 20.38
N VAL A 41 -29.20 9.57 21.30
CA VAL A 41 -28.38 8.39 20.94
C VAL A 41 -29.26 7.19 20.61
N ALA A 42 -30.38 7.02 21.32
CA ALA A 42 -31.37 5.99 21.00
C ALA A 42 -32.03 6.23 19.63
N ALA A 43 -32.28 7.49 19.27
CA ALA A 43 -32.80 7.86 17.95
C ALA A 43 -31.81 7.57 16.82
N LEU A 44 -30.51 7.81 17.03
CA LEU A 44 -29.45 7.48 16.07
C LEU A 44 -29.33 5.96 15.85
N VAL A 45 -29.38 5.16 16.92
CA VAL A 45 -29.35 3.70 16.81
C VAL A 45 -30.59 3.19 16.08
N ALA A 46 -31.77 3.74 16.36
CA ALA A 46 -33.00 3.39 15.66
C ALA A 46 -32.92 3.74 14.15
N CYS A 47 -32.37 4.91 13.78
CA CYS A 47 -32.17 5.28 12.37
C CYS A 47 -31.20 4.35 11.64
N VAL A 48 -30.08 3.95 12.28
CA VAL A 48 -29.13 3.02 11.67
C VAL A 48 -29.76 1.64 11.46
N VAL A 49 -30.53 1.14 12.43
CA VAL A 49 -31.26 -0.13 12.28
C VAL A 49 -32.33 -0.04 11.20
N LEU A 50 -33.05 1.08 11.09
CA LEU A 50 -34.06 1.27 10.04
C LEU A 50 -33.42 1.32 8.64
N LEU A 51 -32.26 1.97 8.50
CA LEU A 51 -31.51 2.02 7.24
C LEU A 51 -30.98 0.64 6.84
N LEU A 52 -30.52 -0.16 7.80
CA LEU A 52 -30.10 -1.55 7.55
C LEU A 52 -31.27 -2.43 7.09
N LEU A 53 -32.45 -2.27 7.69
CA LEU A 53 -33.66 -2.99 7.29
C LEU A 53 -34.19 -2.56 5.91
N LEU A 54 -34.06 -1.27 5.55
CA LEU A 54 -34.46 -0.76 4.25
C LEU A 54 -33.47 -1.11 3.14
N SER A 55 -32.18 -1.30 3.46
CA SER A 55 -31.16 -1.75 2.51
C SER A 55 -31.14 -3.27 2.27
N GLY A 56 -31.79 -4.06 3.14
CA GLY A 56 -31.86 -5.52 3.05
C GLY A 56 -32.92 -6.08 2.10
N GLY A 57 -33.61 -5.25 1.32
CA GLY A 57 -34.73 -5.65 0.47
C GLY A 57 -34.60 -5.18 -0.98
N SER A 58 -33.55 -5.59 -1.70
CA SER A 58 -33.46 -5.43 -3.16
C SER A 58 -32.54 -6.48 -3.80
N ALA A 59 -32.89 -7.74 -3.62
CA ALA A 59 -32.36 -8.85 -4.41
C ALA A 59 -33.52 -9.75 -4.86
N ALA A 60 -34.46 -9.20 -5.62
CA ALA A 60 -35.40 -9.97 -6.43
C ALA A 60 -36.10 -9.08 -7.47
N ARG A 61 -36.07 -9.52 -8.72
CA ARG A 61 -36.87 -9.08 -9.89
C ARG A 61 -36.31 -7.91 -10.72
N ARG A 62 -35.61 -8.27 -11.81
CA ARG A 62 -36.03 -7.90 -13.17
C ARG A 62 -35.48 -8.90 -14.19
N GLY A 63 -36.35 -9.81 -14.61
CA GLY A 63 -36.22 -10.56 -15.85
C GLY A 63 -37.15 -9.96 -16.92
N GLY A 64 -36.79 -10.21 -18.18
CA GLY A 64 -37.49 -9.78 -19.40
C GLY A 64 -36.70 -8.67 -20.12
N GLN A 65 -36.27 -8.81 -21.38
CA GLN A 65 -36.86 -9.52 -22.51
C GLN A 65 -35.79 -9.89 -23.55
N PHE A 66 -35.78 -11.16 -23.98
CA PHE A 66 -35.04 -11.66 -25.14
C PHE A 66 -36.07 -11.71 -26.28
N LEU A 67 -35.81 -11.03 -27.39
CA LEU A 67 -36.63 -11.12 -28.60
C LEU A 67 -36.06 -12.19 -29.50
N ASP A 68 -36.93 -13.12 -29.87
CA ASP A 68 -36.77 -14.19 -30.85
C ASP A 68 -36.29 -13.68 -32.21
N ALA A 69 -35.42 -14.48 -32.84
CA ALA A 69 -35.36 -14.59 -34.30
C ALA A 69 -35.08 -16.06 -34.64
N ASP A 70 -36.12 -16.74 -35.12
CA ASP A 70 -36.12 -18.14 -35.58
C ASP A 70 -35.53 -18.27 -37.01
N PRO A 71 -35.10 -19.49 -37.43
CA PRO A 71 -34.25 -19.73 -38.59
C PRO A 71 -34.98 -20.31 -39.81
N ALA A 72 -34.50 -19.98 -41.02
CA ALA A 72 -34.64 -20.71 -42.29
C ALA A 72 -33.80 -19.93 -43.33
N THR A 73 -33.02 -20.46 -44.27
CA THR A 73 -32.99 -21.69 -45.07
C THR A 73 -31.69 -21.68 -45.89
N ALA A 74 -30.98 -22.81 -46.04
CA ALA A 74 -30.27 -23.17 -47.30
C ALA A 74 -29.66 -24.60 -47.26
N ARG A 75 -30.51 -25.59 -47.55
CA ARG A 75 -30.35 -26.70 -48.51
C ARG A 75 -28.95 -27.20 -48.98
N ARG A 76 -28.83 -28.54 -48.91
CA ARG A 76 -28.33 -29.58 -49.87
C ARG A 76 -27.02 -30.32 -49.50
N PRO A 77 -26.84 -31.59 -49.94
CA PRO A 77 -27.77 -32.73 -49.82
C PRO A 77 -27.09 -34.04 -49.37
N SER A 78 -27.94 -35.03 -49.11
CA SER A 78 -27.70 -36.43 -48.74
C SER A 78 -27.02 -37.32 -49.78
N GLY A 79 -26.54 -38.47 -49.29
CA GLY A 79 -26.33 -39.75 -49.99
C GLY A 79 -25.05 -40.44 -49.51
N ASP A 80 -24.95 -41.72 -49.21
CA ASP A 80 -25.87 -42.86 -49.07
C ASP A 80 -25.07 -43.95 -48.32
N GLY A 81 -25.76 -44.88 -47.65
CA GLY A 81 -25.17 -45.80 -46.69
C GLY A 81 -24.53 -47.08 -47.25
N ARG A 82 -24.00 -47.87 -46.33
CA ARG A 82 -24.08 -49.36 -46.19
C ARG A 82 -22.78 -49.96 -45.64
N GLY A 83 -22.94 -50.80 -44.62
CA GLY A 83 -22.27 -52.12 -44.61
C GLY A 83 -21.33 -52.43 -43.44
N GLY A 84 -21.83 -53.22 -42.48
CA GLY A 84 -21.28 -54.56 -42.23
C GLY A 84 -20.14 -54.79 -41.23
N LEU A 85 -20.50 -55.39 -40.09
CA LEU A 85 -19.83 -56.47 -39.31
C LEU A 85 -18.31 -56.44 -39.03
N HIS A 86 -17.92 -56.44 -37.74
CA HIS A 86 -17.42 -57.61 -36.97
C HIS A 86 -16.77 -57.19 -35.62
N GLN A 87 -17.05 -57.96 -34.56
CA GLN A 87 -16.43 -58.02 -33.21
C GLN A 87 -14.90 -58.31 -33.25
N PRO A 88 -14.10 -58.28 -32.13
CA PRO A 88 -14.45 -58.41 -30.70
C PRO A 88 -13.72 -57.47 -29.70
N ARG A 89 -14.11 -57.57 -28.41
CA ARG A 89 -13.42 -57.02 -27.22
C ARG A 89 -11.96 -57.51 -27.10
N PRO A 90 -11.15 -56.79 -26.30
CA PRO A 90 -10.65 -57.42 -25.07
C PRO A 90 -10.87 -56.55 -23.82
N ARG A 91 -11.11 -57.23 -22.69
CA ARG A 91 -10.89 -56.69 -21.35
C ARG A 91 -9.38 -56.60 -21.14
N ASP A 92 -8.90 -55.48 -20.62
CA ASP A 92 -7.77 -55.54 -19.70
C ASP A 92 -7.88 -54.50 -18.59
N GLY A 93 -7.49 -54.92 -17.40
CA GLY A 93 -7.56 -54.15 -16.17
C GLY A 93 -6.43 -53.14 -16.09
N GLY A 94 -6.77 -51.94 -15.62
CA GLY A 94 -5.81 -50.90 -15.28
C GLY A 94 -6.40 -50.04 -14.18
N HIS A 95 -6.38 -50.56 -12.95
CA HIS A 95 -6.57 -49.75 -11.75
C HIS A 95 -5.30 -48.89 -11.61
N GLY A 96 -5.30 -47.74 -12.30
CA GLY A 96 -4.18 -46.81 -12.35
C GLY A 96 -4.65 -45.42 -11.94
N THR A 97 -4.71 -45.19 -10.63
CA THR A 97 -4.47 -43.90 -9.97
C THR A 97 -4.97 -42.66 -10.73
N MET A 98 -6.28 -42.53 -10.90
CA MET A 98 -6.95 -41.23 -11.08
C MET A 98 -7.39 -40.70 -9.71
N GLU A 99 -6.46 -40.55 -8.77
CA GLU A 99 -6.76 -39.91 -7.49
C GLU A 99 -5.49 -39.42 -6.77
N SER A 100 -4.88 -38.34 -7.25
CA SER A 100 -3.97 -37.51 -6.42
C SER A 100 -3.73 -36.09 -6.94
N SER A 101 -4.75 -35.47 -7.57
CA SER A 101 -4.68 -34.04 -7.96
C SER A 101 -5.76 -33.20 -7.29
N LYS A 102 -6.22 -33.59 -6.09
CA LYS A 102 -7.01 -32.70 -5.23
C LYS A 102 -6.13 -31.55 -4.75
N LEU A 103 -6.29 -30.40 -5.42
CA LEU A 103 -5.89 -29.05 -5.01
C LEU A 103 -4.49 -28.92 -4.39
N GLN A 104 -3.43 -28.89 -5.21
CA GLN A 104 -2.29 -28.07 -4.81
C GLN A 104 -2.70 -26.61 -5.04
N SER A 105 -3.12 -25.92 -3.97
CA SER A 105 -3.40 -24.49 -4.01
C SER A 105 -2.17 -23.78 -4.59
N ASP A 106 -2.37 -22.92 -5.59
CA ASP A 106 -1.27 -22.18 -6.19
C ASP A 106 -0.60 -21.24 -5.17
N LYS A 107 0.53 -21.70 -4.63
CA LYS A 107 1.34 -20.99 -3.62
C LYS A 107 1.88 -19.67 -4.15
N LEU A 108 2.04 -19.51 -5.47
CA LEU A 108 2.61 -18.31 -6.09
C LEU A 108 1.55 -17.32 -6.57
N ILE A 109 0.25 -17.63 -6.37
CA ILE A 109 -0.87 -16.74 -6.69
C ILE A 109 -0.79 -16.27 -8.15
N GLY A 110 -0.83 -17.21 -9.09
CA GLY A 110 -0.77 -16.94 -10.53
C GLY A 110 0.53 -16.26 -10.97
N GLY A 111 1.63 -16.47 -10.24
CA GLY A 111 2.93 -15.84 -10.49
C GLY A 111 3.14 -14.47 -9.84
N LEU A 112 2.17 -13.98 -9.06
CA LEU A 112 2.30 -12.73 -8.30
C LEU A 112 3.52 -12.76 -7.36
N LEU A 113 3.72 -13.88 -6.66
CA LEU A 113 4.85 -14.05 -5.75
C LEU A 113 6.05 -14.65 -6.46
N ALA A 114 7.24 -14.11 -6.20
CA ALA A 114 8.48 -14.73 -6.65
C ALA A 114 8.79 -16.01 -5.84
N PRO A 115 9.36 -17.05 -6.48
CA PRO A 115 9.94 -18.18 -5.76
C PRO A 115 11.27 -17.76 -5.08
N GLY A 116 11.80 -18.62 -4.21
CA GLY A 116 13.15 -18.46 -3.66
C GLY A 116 13.24 -17.82 -2.27
N PHE A 117 12.12 -17.46 -1.66
CA PHE A 117 12.12 -17.13 -0.23
C PHE A 117 12.26 -18.40 0.62
N ASP A 118 12.98 -18.31 1.74
CA ASP A 118 12.99 -19.38 2.74
C ASP A 118 11.58 -19.53 3.35
N GLU A 119 10.93 -20.67 3.09
CA GLU A 119 9.54 -20.91 3.55
C GLU A 119 9.42 -20.86 5.08
N GLN A 120 10.49 -21.21 5.80
CA GLN A 120 10.48 -21.25 7.27
C GLN A 120 10.58 -19.85 7.88
N SER A 121 11.35 -18.94 7.27
CA SER A 121 11.45 -17.53 7.72
C SER A 121 10.11 -16.79 7.68
N CYS A 122 9.23 -17.12 6.74
CA CYS A 122 7.93 -16.49 6.57
C CYS A 122 6.88 -17.48 6.04
N LEU A 123 6.27 -18.23 6.96
CA LEU A 123 5.30 -19.28 6.66
C LEU A 123 4.09 -18.75 5.88
N SER A 124 3.61 -17.56 6.24
CA SER A 124 2.39 -16.97 5.67
C SER A 124 2.49 -16.74 4.16
N ARG A 125 3.71 -16.55 3.61
CA ARG A 125 3.92 -16.23 2.20
C ARG A 125 3.32 -17.27 1.28
N TYR A 126 3.66 -18.54 1.50
CA TYR A 126 3.21 -19.64 0.65
C TYR A 126 2.09 -20.47 1.28
N GLN A 127 1.95 -20.48 2.61
CA GLN A 127 0.86 -21.20 3.27
C GLN A 127 -0.49 -20.47 3.21
N SER A 128 -0.50 -19.15 2.96
CA SER A 128 -1.76 -18.40 2.92
C SER A 128 -2.73 -18.87 1.83
N ALA A 129 -2.23 -19.48 0.75
CA ALA A 129 -3.03 -20.08 -0.30
C ALA A 129 -3.91 -21.25 0.19
N LEU A 130 -3.53 -21.92 1.28
CA LEU A 130 -4.31 -23.01 1.89
C LEU A 130 -5.56 -22.52 2.62
N TYR A 131 -5.56 -21.25 3.05
CA TYR A 131 -6.61 -20.65 3.87
C TYR A 131 -7.49 -19.66 3.11
N ARG A 132 -7.10 -19.29 1.89
CA ARG A 132 -7.80 -18.29 1.08
C ARG A 132 -8.43 -18.97 -0.12
N LYS A 133 -9.67 -18.56 -0.42
CA LYS A 133 -10.30 -18.90 -1.69
C LYS A 133 -9.51 -18.29 -2.85
N GLU A 134 -9.55 -18.95 -3.99
CA GLU A 134 -9.03 -18.40 -5.23
C GLU A 134 -9.69 -17.05 -5.53
N SER A 135 -8.89 -16.10 -6.02
CA SER A 135 -9.38 -14.77 -6.33
C SER A 135 -9.99 -14.74 -7.72
N PRO A 136 -11.15 -14.09 -7.90
CA PRO A 136 -11.74 -13.89 -9.22
C PRO A 136 -11.08 -12.75 -10.01
N HIS A 137 -10.18 -11.98 -9.40
CA HIS A 137 -9.54 -10.83 -10.05
C HIS A 137 -8.43 -11.27 -11.00
N LEU A 138 -8.47 -10.76 -12.22
CA LEU A 138 -7.52 -11.08 -13.28
C LEU A 138 -6.15 -10.43 -12.99
N LEU A 139 -5.12 -11.26 -12.90
CA LEU A 139 -3.74 -10.79 -12.83
C LEU A 139 -3.21 -10.47 -14.23
N SER A 140 -2.84 -9.22 -14.46
CA SER A 140 -2.17 -8.80 -15.69
C SER A 140 -0.77 -9.39 -15.77
N THR A 141 -0.40 -9.99 -16.90
CA THR A 141 0.98 -10.45 -17.15
C THR A 141 1.96 -9.28 -17.11
N TYR A 142 1.53 -8.09 -17.55
CA TYR A 142 2.34 -6.88 -17.49
C TYR A 142 2.63 -6.43 -16.06
N LEU A 143 1.67 -6.59 -15.13
CA LEU A 143 1.94 -6.36 -13.71
C LEU A 143 3.02 -7.31 -13.19
N LEU A 144 2.95 -8.60 -13.54
CA LEU A 144 3.96 -9.57 -13.09
C LEU A 144 5.35 -9.21 -13.59
N GLU A 145 5.48 -8.83 -14.85
CA GLU A 145 6.73 -8.35 -15.45
C GLU A 145 7.28 -7.13 -14.68
N ARG A 146 6.45 -6.10 -14.48
CA ARG A 146 6.85 -4.87 -13.77
C ARG A 146 7.21 -5.12 -12.30
N LEU A 147 6.61 -6.10 -11.64
CA LEU A 147 7.01 -6.53 -10.29
C LEU A 147 8.39 -7.18 -10.29
N ARG A 148 8.69 -8.08 -11.25
CA ARG A 148 10.02 -8.69 -11.37
C ARG A 148 11.10 -7.65 -11.69
N GLU A 149 10.80 -6.68 -12.55
CA GLU A 149 11.71 -5.56 -12.83
C GLU A 149 11.96 -4.71 -11.58
N HIS A 150 10.92 -4.44 -10.79
CA HIS A 150 11.07 -3.72 -9.53
C HIS A 150 11.92 -4.49 -8.50
N GLU A 151 11.78 -5.82 -8.43
CA GLU A 151 12.63 -6.66 -7.57
C GLU A 151 14.11 -6.58 -7.97
N VAL A 152 14.41 -6.58 -9.27
CA VAL A 152 15.77 -6.37 -9.80
C VAL A 152 16.30 -4.99 -9.42
N LEU A 153 15.47 -3.94 -9.55
CA LEU A 153 15.82 -2.57 -9.13
C LEU A 153 16.12 -2.53 -7.62
N GLN A 154 15.25 -3.11 -6.81
CA GLN A 154 15.40 -3.17 -5.35
C GLN A 154 16.64 -3.97 -4.92
N LYS A 155 17.03 -4.99 -5.68
CA LYS A 155 18.28 -5.75 -5.45
C LYS A 155 19.52 -4.94 -5.84
N LYS A 156 19.48 -4.20 -6.95
CA LYS A 156 20.61 -3.37 -7.45
C LYS A 156 20.86 -2.14 -6.57
N CYS A 157 19.78 -1.50 -6.11
CA CYS A 157 19.81 -0.18 -5.48
C CYS A 157 19.34 -0.22 -4.01
N GLY A 158 18.99 -1.38 -3.47
CA GLY A 158 18.50 -1.50 -2.10
C GLY A 158 19.55 -1.23 -1.03
N PRO A 159 19.14 -1.23 0.25
CA PRO A 159 20.02 -1.03 1.40
C PRO A 159 21.33 -1.82 1.34
N HIS A 160 22.41 -1.21 1.84
CA HIS A 160 23.75 -1.80 1.96
C HIS A 160 24.48 -2.13 0.64
N THR A 161 23.86 -1.93 -0.52
CA THR A 161 24.53 -2.03 -1.83
C THR A 161 25.51 -0.87 -2.05
N GLU A 162 26.47 -1.04 -2.95
CA GLU A 162 27.40 0.04 -3.33
C GLU A 162 26.67 1.24 -3.96
N SER A 163 25.65 0.97 -4.79
CA SER A 163 24.79 2.01 -5.37
C SER A 163 24.06 2.82 -4.30
N TYR A 164 23.55 2.15 -3.26
CA TYR A 164 22.89 2.80 -2.13
C TYR A 164 23.88 3.65 -1.31
N LYS A 165 25.05 3.11 -0.98
CA LYS A 165 26.09 3.86 -0.23
C LYS A 165 26.47 5.16 -0.97
N LYS A 166 26.70 5.08 -2.28
CA LYS A 166 26.97 6.25 -3.13
C LYS A 166 25.81 7.25 -3.11
N ALA A 167 24.57 6.78 -3.22
CA ALA A 167 23.39 7.65 -3.18
C ALA A 167 23.20 8.34 -1.82
N ILE A 168 23.59 7.68 -0.72
CA ILE A 168 23.59 8.27 0.63
C ILE A 168 24.68 9.33 0.79
N GLU A 169 25.87 9.10 0.25
CA GLU A 169 26.94 10.13 0.24
C GLU A 169 26.49 11.39 -0.51
N GLN A 170 25.83 11.21 -1.66
CA GLN A 170 25.23 12.30 -2.41
C GLN A 170 24.15 13.02 -1.60
N LEU A 171 23.23 12.28 -0.95
CA LEU A 171 22.21 12.86 -0.09
C LEU A 171 22.80 13.72 1.04
N LYS A 172 23.91 13.29 1.65
CA LYS A 172 24.62 14.02 2.70
C LYS A 172 25.34 15.28 2.19
N SER A 173 25.80 15.28 0.94
CA SER A 173 26.48 16.43 0.32
C SER A 173 25.54 17.61 0.04
N GLY A 174 24.24 17.34 -0.15
CA GLY A 174 23.18 18.33 -0.09
C GLY A 174 22.89 19.14 -1.36
N GLN A 175 23.75 19.17 -2.39
CA GLN A 175 23.52 19.98 -3.60
C GLN A 175 24.13 19.37 -4.88
N ASP A 176 23.48 19.66 -6.02
CA ASP A 176 23.92 19.39 -7.41
C ASP A 176 24.19 17.91 -7.73
N ILE A 177 23.18 17.08 -7.50
CA ILE A 177 23.25 15.64 -7.78
C ILE A 177 22.68 15.39 -9.17
N GLU A 178 23.54 14.98 -10.12
CA GLU A 178 23.07 14.31 -11.32
C GLU A 178 22.27 13.07 -10.92
N VAL A 179 21.06 12.94 -11.48
CA VAL A 179 20.19 11.79 -11.22
C VAL A 179 20.92 10.54 -11.72
N GLY A 180 21.44 9.77 -10.78
CA GLY A 180 22.07 8.49 -11.08
C GLY A 180 21.04 7.40 -11.36
N ASP A 181 21.54 6.19 -11.64
CA ASP A 181 20.73 5.00 -11.92
C ASP A 181 19.72 4.63 -10.82
N CYS A 182 19.94 5.08 -9.59
CA CYS A 182 19.12 4.72 -8.43
C CYS A 182 18.45 5.96 -7.86
N THR A 183 17.12 5.97 -7.92
CA THR A 183 16.28 6.97 -7.29
C THR A 183 15.38 6.31 -6.25
N TYR A 184 14.99 7.06 -5.22
CA TYR A 184 14.40 6.51 -4.01
C TYR A 184 13.11 7.23 -3.63
N LEU A 185 12.18 6.45 -3.09
CA LEU A 185 10.99 6.92 -2.40
C LEU A 185 11.02 6.36 -0.98
N VAL A 186 11.23 7.25 -0.01
CA VAL A 186 11.23 6.91 1.41
C VAL A 186 9.84 7.18 1.97
N TRP A 187 9.14 6.15 2.41
CA TRP A 187 7.87 6.27 3.11
C TRP A 187 8.13 6.37 4.62
N ILE A 188 7.60 7.41 5.27
CA ILE A 188 7.75 7.65 6.72
C ILE A 188 6.54 7.09 7.49
N SER A 189 6.81 6.43 8.61
CA SER A 189 5.79 5.77 9.43
C SER A 189 4.84 6.77 10.11
N TYR A 190 3.62 6.89 9.58
CA TYR A 190 2.61 7.83 10.05
C TYR A 190 1.23 7.17 10.24
N SER A 191 0.44 7.68 11.20
CA SER A 191 -0.93 7.21 11.49
C SER A 191 -1.04 5.73 11.95
N GLY A 192 -2.26 5.19 11.96
CA GLY A 192 -2.58 3.83 12.42
C GLY A 192 -2.25 2.73 11.41
N LEU A 193 -2.26 1.45 11.83
CA LEU A 193 -1.85 0.31 11.00
C LEU A 193 -2.60 0.21 9.65
N GLY A 194 -3.92 0.39 9.63
CA GLY A 194 -4.69 0.35 8.38
C GLY A 194 -4.25 1.42 7.38
N ASN A 195 -4.04 2.66 7.85
CA ASN A 195 -3.53 3.75 7.03
C ASN A 195 -2.11 3.48 6.53
N ARG A 196 -1.26 2.87 7.36
CA ARG A 196 0.09 2.46 6.96
C ARG A 196 0.07 1.44 5.82
N ILE A 197 -0.72 0.37 5.96
CA ILE A 197 -0.88 -0.64 4.90
C ILE A 197 -1.34 -0.01 3.58
N LEU A 198 -2.38 0.84 3.62
CA LEU A 198 -2.93 1.48 2.43
C LEU A 198 -1.95 2.48 1.78
N THR A 199 -1.22 3.25 2.59
CA THR A 199 -0.29 4.26 2.09
C THR A 199 1.02 3.66 1.60
N ILE A 200 1.52 2.57 2.22
CA ILE A 200 2.65 1.80 1.68
C ILE A 200 2.29 1.24 0.31
N THR A 201 1.08 0.68 0.14
CA THR A 201 0.63 0.25 -1.20
C THR A 201 0.59 1.40 -2.19
N SER A 202 0.07 2.56 -1.78
CA SER A 202 -0.02 3.74 -2.66
C SER A 202 1.37 4.24 -3.05
N ALA A 203 2.31 4.26 -2.09
CA ALA A 203 3.71 4.59 -2.31
C ALA A 203 4.38 3.57 -3.26
N PHE A 204 4.07 2.28 -3.12
CA PHE A 204 4.60 1.25 -4.01
C PHE A 204 4.10 1.37 -5.45
N VAL A 205 2.81 1.68 -5.65
CA VAL A 205 2.28 2.02 -6.98
C VAL A 205 3.07 3.18 -7.57
N TYR A 206 3.27 4.25 -6.79
CA TYR A 206 4.03 5.40 -7.24
C TYR A 206 5.51 5.07 -7.54
N ALA A 207 6.13 4.20 -6.75
CA ALA A 207 7.49 3.72 -6.95
C ALA A 207 7.64 2.92 -8.26
N ILE A 208 6.66 2.07 -8.60
CA ILE A 208 6.63 1.37 -9.90
C ILE A 208 6.50 2.36 -11.06
N LEU A 209 5.57 3.33 -10.96
CA LEU A 209 5.33 4.32 -12.02
C LEU A 209 6.52 5.22 -12.29
N THR A 210 7.35 5.47 -11.27
CA THR A 210 8.50 6.38 -11.36
C THR A 210 9.85 5.66 -11.32
N SER A 211 9.85 4.33 -11.37
CA SER A 211 11.06 3.50 -11.31
C SER A 211 11.97 3.83 -10.12
N ARG A 212 11.37 4.02 -8.94
CA ARG A 212 12.06 4.32 -7.68
C ARG A 212 12.14 3.09 -6.80
N VAL A 213 13.23 2.96 -6.06
CA VAL A 213 13.35 2.02 -4.93
C VAL A 213 12.41 2.48 -3.80
N LEU A 214 11.59 1.57 -3.27
CA LEU A 214 10.77 1.88 -2.11
C LEU A 214 11.54 1.54 -0.83
N LEU A 215 11.70 2.51 0.06
CA LEU A 215 12.25 2.30 1.41
C LEU A 215 11.19 2.66 2.45
N VAL A 216 10.92 1.74 3.36
CA VAL A 216 9.86 1.82 4.37
C VAL A 216 10.49 2.05 5.73
N ASP A 217 10.12 3.16 6.38
CA ASP A 217 10.48 3.41 7.76
C ASP A 217 9.93 2.30 8.68
N GLY A 218 10.85 1.56 9.31
CA GLY A 218 10.56 0.43 10.20
C GLY A 218 9.91 0.84 11.53
N ASP A 219 9.90 2.15 11.86
CA ASP A 219 9.28 2.68 13.06
C ASP A 219 7.82 2.20 13.24
N LYS A 220 7.41 2.06 14.50
CA LYS A 220 6.09 1.56 14.92
C LYS A 220 5.82 0.11 14.52
N GLY A 221 6.87 -0.71 14.47
CA GLY A 221 6.78 -2.16 14.36
C GLY A 221 6.38 -2.67 12.98
N THR A 222 6.66 -1.92 11.90
CA THR A 222 6.38 -2.42 10.54
C THR A 222 7.16 -3.70 10.25
N ALA A 223 8.41 -3.78 10.71
CA ALA A 223 9.28 -4.96 10.62
C ALA A 223 8.78 -6.16 11.45
N ASP A 224 8.12 -5.90 12.59
CA ASP A 224 7.60 -6.96 13.46
C ASP A 224 6.31 -7.60 12.89
N LEU A 225 5.60 -6.85 12.05
CA LEU A 225 4.30 -7.24 11.51
C LEU A 225 4.40 -7.93 10.14
N PHE A 226 5.34 -7.52 9.29
CA PHE A 226 5.43 -7.99 7.91
C PHE A 226 6.82 -8.55 7.57
N CYS A 227 6.85 -9.61 6.77
CA CYS A 227 8.06 -10.16 6.18
C CYS A 227 8.59 -9.27 5.04
N GLU A 228 9.85 -9.48 4.66
CA GLU A 228 10.49 -8.82 3.50
C GLU A 228 9.76 -9.16 2.19
N PRO A 229 9.21 -8.20 1.43
CA PRO A 229 8.43 -8.52 0.24
C PRO A 229 9.29 -8.80 -1.00
N PHE A 230 10.53 -8.31 -1.04
CA PHE A 230 11.43 -8.43 -2.18
C PHE A 230 12.52 -9.48 -1.93
N PRO A 231 12.87 -10.31 -2.93
CA PRO A 231 13.86 -11.37 -2.75
C PRO A 231 15.27 -10.79 -2.61
N GLU A 232 16.08 -11.38 -1.72
CA GLU A 232 17.52 -11.09 -1.55
C GLU A 232 17.87 -9.63 -1.20
N THR A 233 16.91 -8.84 -0.73
CA THR A 233 17.10 -7.43 -0.33
C THR A 233 16.13 -7.08 0.80
N SER A 234 16.26 -5.88 1.35
CA SER A 234 15.32 -5.35 2.33
C SER A 234 14.61 -4.12 1.78
N TRP A 235 13.32 -3.99 2.08
CA TRP A 235 12.59 -2.74 1.88
C TRP A 235 12.69 -1.79 3.07
N LEU A 236 13.23 -2.24 4.21
CA LEU A 236 13.28 -1.44 5.42
C LEU A 236 14.37 -0.39 5.30
N LEU A 237 14.06 0.81 5.77
CA LEU A 237 15.00 1.89 5.87
C LEU A 237 16.07 1.56 6.93
N PRO A 238 17.37 1.58 6.60
CA PRO A 238 18.44 1.28 7.54
C PRO A 238 18.46 2.22 8.75
N SER A 239 18.84 1.69 9.91
CA SER A 239 18.91 2.47 11.16
C SER A 239 19.94 3.61 11.16
N ASP A 240 20.95 3.51 10.29
CA ASP A 240 21.99 4.53 10.07
C ASP A 240 21.59 5.59 9.03
N PHE A 241 20.43 5.42 8.38
CA PHE A 241 19.85 6.47 7.54
C PHE A 241 19.60 7.72 8.41
N PRO A 242 19.74 8.94 7.86
CA PRO A 242 19.50 10.17 8.63
C PRO A 242 17.99 10.43 8.90
N VAL A 243 17.24 9.40 9.32
CA VAL A 243 15.78 9.41 9.57
C VAL A 243 15.39 10.51 10.56
N ASN A 244 16.21 10.77 11.57
CA ASN A 244 15.94 11.81 12.57
C ASN A 244 15.82 13.21 11.97
N LEU A 245 16.46 13.48 10.84
CA LEU A 245 16.27 14.74 10.10
C LEU A 245 14.84 14.83 9.55
N PHE A 246 14.24 13.71 9.18
CA PHE A 246 12.99 13.66 8.44
C PHE A 246 11.75 13.51 9.32
N LYS A 247 11.87 13.00 10.55
CA LYS A 247 10.72 12.87 11.49
C LYS A 247 10.06 14.20 11.84
N ASN A 248 10.82 15.30 11.79
CA ASN A 248 10.31 16.65 12.10
C ASN A 248 9.69 17.38 10.91
N LEU A 249 9.76 16.77 9.70
CA LEU A 249 9.18 17.36 8.49
C LEU A 249 7.66 17.46 8.61
N ASN A 250 7.16 18.60 8.19
CA ASN A 250 5.76 18.98 8.19
C ASN A 250 5.46 19.92 7.02
N ILE A 251 4.19 20.25 6.82
CA ILE A 251 3.72 21.13 5.74
C ILE A 251 4.47 22.48 5.65
N GLY A 252 4.96 23.01 6.78
CA GLY A 252 5.67 24.28 6.84
C GLY A 252 7.19 24.19 6.60
N SER A 253 7.74 22.99 6.45
CA SER A 253 9.17 22.78 6.26
C SER A 253 9.64 23.36 4.92
N PRO A 254 10.82 23.99 4.84
CA PRO A 254 11.32 24.57 3.58
C PRO A 254 11.53 23.52 2.49
N GLU A 255 11.74 22.26 2.87
CA GLU A 255 11.89 21.10 1.97
C GLU A 255 10.55 20.56 1.45
N SER A 256 9.40 21.04 1.97
CA SER A 256 8.07 20.64 1.50
C SER A 256 7.82 21.16 0.10
N TYR A 257 7.43 20.27 -0.82
CA TYR A 257 7.11 20.63 -2.20
C TYR A 257 6.02 21.70 -2.28
N GLY A 258 4.92 21.54 -1.54
CA GLY A 258 3.84 22.54 -1.49
C GLY A 258 4.33 23.89 -0.97
N LYS A 259 5.21 23.90 0.04
CA LYS A 259 5.83 25.12 0.56
C LYS A 259 6.72 25.81 -0.47
N MET A 260 7.53 25.04 -1.21
CA MET A 260 8.39 25.56 -2.28
C MET A 260 7.57 26.19 -3.41
N LEU A 261 6.45 25.58 -3.80
CA LEU A 261 5.51 26.17 -4.77
C LEU A 261 4.92 27.48 -4.24
N LYS A 262 4.43 27.48 -3.00
CA LYS A 262 3.81 28.64 -2.35
C LYS A 262 4.76 29.85 -2.21
N THR A 263 6.04 29.59 -1.99
CA THR A 263 7.08 30.62 -1.86
C THR A 263 7.73 31.00 -3.20
N ALA A 264 7.27 30.37 -4.30
CA ALA A 264 7.85 30.50 -5.63
C ALA A 264 9.35 30.18 -5.67
N ASN A 265 9.82 29.24 -4.84
CA ASN A 265 11.18 28.71 -4.91
C ASN A 265 11.37 27.78 -6.11
N ILE A 266 10.26 27.36 -6.72
CA ILE A 266 10.21 26.63 -7.99
C ILE A 266 9.58 27.58 -9.02
N HIS A 267 10.26 27.76 -10.14
CA HIS A 267 9.78 28.54 -11.28
C HIS A 267 8.70 27.77 -12.05
N SER A 268 7.96 28.48 -12.91
CA SER A 268 6.89 27.90 -13.73
C SER A 268 7.39 26.88 -14.76
N ASP A 269 8.69 26.86 -15.05
CA ASP A 269 9.35 25.86 -15.91
C ASP A 269 9.87 24.64 -15.13
N GLY A 270 9.63 24.60 -13.81
CA GLY A 270 10.11 23.55 -12.91
C GLY A 270 11.58 23.69 -12.49
N SER A 271 12.25 24.81 -12.77
CA SER A 271 13.59 25.08 -12.27
C SER A 271 13.57 25.63 -10.83
N PHE A 272 14.61 25.34 -10.05
CA PHE A 272 14.74 25.87 -8.68
C PHE A 272 15.36 27.26 -8.68
N LYS A 273 14.92 28.11 -7.74
CA LYS A 273 15.65 29.33 -7.35
C LYS A 273 16.86 28.95 -6.52
N GLY A 274 17.89 28.43 -7.19
CA GLY A 274 19.12 27.93 -6.58
C GLY A 274 19.46 26.50 -7.01
N PRO A 275 20.37 25.83 -6.29
CA PRO A 275 20.77 24.47 -6.63
C PRO A 275 19.59 23.50 -6.47
N THR A 276 19.56 22.48 -7.31
CA THR A 276 18.57 21.38 -7.22
C THR A 276 18.76 20.66 -5.87
N PRO A 277 17.69 20.50 -5.08
CA PRO A 277 17.78 19.85 -3.79
C PRO A 277 18.03 18.35 -3.95
N ALA A 278 18.85 17.78 -3.07
CA ALA A 278 19.11 16.35 -3.04
C ALA A 278 17.87 15.51 -2.69
N PHE A 279 16.93 16.10 -1.96
CA PHE A 279 15.67 15.48 -1.61
C PHE A 279 14.53 16.49 -1.56
N ILE A 280 13.30 16.00 -1.71
CA ILE A 280 12.08 16.79 -1.50
C ILE A 280 11.15 16.04 -0.55
N TYR A 281 10.50 16.80 0.33
CA TYR A 281 9.45 16.28 1.20
C TYR A 281 8.07 16.44 0.55
N LEU A 282 7.32 15.35 0.52
CA LEU A 282 5.96 15.25 0.02
C LEU A 282 5.00 15.05 1.20
N HIS A 283 4.24 16.10 1.48
CA HIS A 283 3.23 16.10 2.53
C HIS A 283 1.86 15.71 1.94
N LEU A 284 1.51 14.42 2.01
CA LEU A 284 0.23 13.87 1.53
C LEU A 284 -0.62 13.30 2.68
N ALA A 285 -0.46 13.85 3.88
CA ALA A 285 -1.35 13.57 5.00
C ALA A 285 -2.71 14.27 4.79
N HIS A 286 -3.73 13.88 5.57
CA HIS A 286 -5.09 14.44 5.45
C HIS A 286 -5.17 15.97 5.63
N ASP A 287 -4.17 16.58 6.27
CA ASP A 287 -4.04 18.02 6.52
C ASP A 287 -3.27 18.79 5.43
N TYR A 288 -2.93 18.14 4.32
CA TYR A 288 -2.34 18.76 3.13
C TYR A 288 -3.15 19.93 2.56
N ASP A 289 -2.46 20.95 2.06
CA ASP A 289 -3.08 22.14 1.47
C ASP A 289 -3.23 22.06 -0.06
N ASP A 290 -3.74 23.13 -0.68
CA ASP A 290 -3.93 23.16 -2.13
C ASP A 290 -2.61 23.15 -2.91
N TYR A 291 -1.51 23.63 -2.32
CA TYR A 291 -0.18 23.55 -2.94
C TYR A 291 0.37 22.12 -2.86
N ASP A 292 0.18 21.42 -1.75
CA ASP A 292 0.58 20.01 -1.64
C ASP A 292 -0.16 19.11 -2.66
N LYS A 293 -1.44 19.40 -2.92
CA LYS A 293 -2.25 18.71 -3.95
C LYS A 293 -1.68 18.81 -5.36
N HIS A 294 -0.79 19.78 -5.64
CA HIS A 294 -0.11 19.85 -6.94
C HIS A 294 0.78 18.64 -7.21
N PHE A 295 1.08 17.80 -6.20
CA PHE A 295 1.64 16.47 -6.43
C PHE A 295 0.83 15.69 -7.48
N PHE A 296 -0.50 15.82 -7.51
CA PHE A 296 -1.34 15.10 -8.48
C PHE A 296 -1.44 15.79 -9.86
N CYS A 297 -0.59 16.77 -10.15
CA CYS A 297 -0.52 17.42 -11.46
C CYS A 297 0.65 16.86 -12.29
N GLU A 298 0.42 16.67 -13.59
CA GLU A 298 1.42 16.14 -14.52
C GLU A 298 2.71 16.96 -14.56
N HIS A 299 2.62 18.30 -14.61
CA HIS A 299 3.79 19.16 -14.62
C HIS A 299 4.66 19.01 -13.35
N SER A 300 4.03 18.86 -12.18
CA SER A 300 4.75 18.57 -10.94
C SER A 300 5.44 17.23 -10.98
N GLN A 301 4.82 16.22 -11.60
CA GLN A 301 5.40 14.88 -11.71
C GLN A 301 6.65 14.88 -12.58
N GLN A 302 6.66 15.60 -13.70
CA GLN A 302 7.84 15.78 -14.55
C GLN A 302 9.00 16.41 -13.77
N HIS A 303 8.69 17.34 -12.86
CA HIS A 303 9.68 17.95 -12.01
C HIS A 303 10.20 16.97 -10.94
N LEU A 304 9.30 16.29 -10.21
CA LEU A 304 9.66 15.33 -9.16
C LEU A 304 10.50 14.17 -9.67
N GLN A 305 10.35 13.76 -10.94
CA GLN A 305 11.19 12.73 -11.57
C GLN A 305 12.68 13.08 -11.56
N ARG A 306 13.04 14.37 -11.56
CA ARG A 306 14.44 14.84 -11.57
C ARG A 306 15.09 14.86 -10.19
N ILE A 307 14.34 14.53 -9.13
CA ILE A 307 14.84 14.56 -7.76
C ILE A 307 15.19 13.14 -7.33
N PRO A 308 16.44 12.87 -6.89
CA PRO A 308 16.86 11.50 -6.60
C PRO A 308 16.15 10.92 -5.37
N TRP A 309 15.87 11.72 -4.34
CA TRP A 309 15.22 11.27 -3.11
C TRP A 309 13.88 11.97 -2.87
N LEU A 310 12.80 11.19 -2.80
CA LEU A 310 11.49 11.68 -2.37
C LEU A 310 11.17 11.14 -0.99
N ILE A 311 10.83 12.03 -0.06
CA ILE A 311 10.46 11.69 1.31
C ILE A 311 8.95 11.87 1.45
N LEU A 312 8.21 10.79 1.58
CA LEU A 312 6.75 10.79 1.57
C LEU A 312 6.18 10.52 2.97
N ARG A 313 5.24 11.38 3.39
CA ARG A 313 4.38 11.13 4.55
C ARG A 313 2.92 11.22 4.13
N SER A 314 2.15 10.18 4.42
CA SER A 314 0.72 10.13 4.09
C SER A 314 -0.04 9.22 5.07
N ASP A 315 -1.34 9.46 5.19
CA ASP A 315 -2.33 8.57 5.81
C ASP A 315 -3.52 8.26 4.89
N ASN A 316 -3.40 8.55 3.59
CA ASN A 316 -4.45 8.39 2.59
C ASN A 316 -4.11 7.30 1.56
N TYR A 317 -5.12 6.53 1.14
CA TYR A 317 -5.01 5.68 -0.05
C TYR A 317 -5.14 6.54 -1.31
N PHE A 318 -4.02 7.04 -1.83
CA PHE A 318 -4.01 8.04 -2.91
C PHE A 318 -3.91 7.46 -4.33
N VAL A 319 -3.97 6.13 -4.49
CA VAL A 319 -3.98 5.45 -5.80
C VAL A 319 -5.05 6.00 -6.75
N PRO A 320 -6.32 6.25 -6.34
CA PRO A 320 -7.33 6.75 -7.27
C PRO A 320 -6.93 8.06 -7.94
N SER A 321 -6.25 8.96 -7.22
CA SER A 321 -5.77 10.22 -7.78
C SER A 321 -4.62 10.04 -8.77
N LEU A 322 -3.82 8.97 -8.65
CA LEU A 322 -2.78 8.66 -9.64
C LEU A 322 -3.36 8.29 -11.00
N PHE A 323 -4.54 7.63 -11.04
CA PHE A 323 -5.25 7.35 -12.29
C PHE A 323 -5.77 8.61 -13.00
N LEU A 324 -5.83 9.74 -12.30
CA LEU A 324 -6.26 11.03 -12.86
C LEU A 324 -5.09 11.83 -13.45
N ILE A 325 -3.85 11.35 -13.31
CA ILE A 325 -2.67 11.98 -13.90
C ILE A 325 -2.51 11.44 -15.33
N PRO A 326 -2.64 12.27 -16.38
CA PRO A 326 -2.61 11.81 -17.77
C PRO A 326 -1.38 10.96 -18.11
N ALA A 327 -0.17 11.40 -17.71
CA ALA A 327 1.08 10.67 -17.90
C ALA A 327 1.10 9.24 -17.33
N TYR A 328 0.30 8.94 -16.30
CA TYR A 328 0.30 7.62 -15.65
C TYR A 328 -0.87 6.74 -16.06
N GLN A 329 -1.86 7.30 -16.75
CA GLN A 329 -3.12 6.60 -17.02
C GLN A 329 -2.91 5.35 -17.87
N GLU A 330 -2.11 5.44 -18.95
CA GLU A 330 -1.85 4.30 -19.83
C GLU A 330 -1.12 3.16 -19.08
N GLU A 331 -0.04 3.50 -18.38
CA GLU A 331 0.74 2.53 -17.60
C GLU A 331 -0.13 1.85 -16.52
N LEU A 332 -0.92 2.63 -15.78
CA LEU A 332 -1.83 2.09 -14.77
C LEU A 332 -2.92 1.20 -15.34
N MET A 333 -3.46 1.50 -16.53
CA MET A 333 -4.46 0.64 -17.19
C MET A 333 -3.86 -0.68 -17.68
N ARG A 334 -2.58 -0.71 -18.06
CA ARG A 334 -1.86 -1.94 -18.42
C ARG A 334 -1.51 -2.78 -17.18
N LEU A 335 -1.07 -2.13 -16.11
CA LEU A 335 -0.80 -2.78 -14.82
C LEU A 335 -2.09 -3.36 -14.22
N PHE A 336 -3.18 -2.58 -14.24
CA PHE A 336 -4.44 -2.91 -13.58
C PHE A 336 -5.64 -2.73 -14.53
N PRO A 337 -5.92 -3.71 -15.39
CA PRO A 337 -7.11 -3.67 -16.24
C PRO A 337 -8.42 -3.54 -15.42
N GLN A 338 -8.43 -4.13 -14.22
CA GLN A 338 -9.47 -3.95 -13.21
C GLN A 338 -9.01 -2.92 -12.17
N LYS A 339 -9.49 -1.67 -12.30
CA LYS A 339 -9.04 -0.53 -11.47
C LYS A 339 -9.32 -0.70 -9.97
N ASP A 340 -10.34 -1.48 -9.63
CA ASP A 340 -10.73 -1.82 -8.26
C ASP A 340 -9.85 -2.92 -7.62
N ALA A 341 -9.01 -3.60 -8.41
CA ALA A 341 -8.17 -4.70 -7.95
C ALA A 341 -6.74 -4.29 -7.53
N VAL A 342 -6.39 -2.99 -7.61
CA VAL A 342 -5.01 -2.52 -7.33
C VAL A 342 -4.53 -2.95 -5.94
N PHE A 343 -5.29 -2.59 -4.89
CA PHE A 343 -4.94 -2.98 -3.52
C PHE A 343 -5.06 -4.49 -3.30
N HIS A 344 -5.99 -5.15 -4.00
CA HIS A 344 -6.12 -6.61 -3.93
C HIS A 344 -4.84 -7.30 -4.37
N HIS A 345 -4.26 -6.91 -5.51
CA HIS A 345 -3.02 -7.51 -6.01
C HIS A 345 -1.81 -7.09 -5.18
N LEU A 346 -1.58 -5.79 -5.03
CA LEU A 346 -0.38 -5.29 -4.37
C LEU A 346 -0.36 -5.54 -2.86
N GLY A 347 -1.53 -5.56 -2.21
CA GLY A 347 -1.63 -5.93 -0.81
C GLY A 347 -1.25 -7.38 -0.56
N ARG A 348 -1.60 -8.29 -1.47
CA ARG A 348 -1.23 -9.72 -1.41
C ARG A 348 0.23 -9.97 -1.77
N TYR A 349 0.84 -9.06 -2.53
CA TYR A 349 2.25 -9.10 -2.89
C TYR A 349 3.16 -8.54 -1.77
N LEU A 350 2.79 -7.41 -1.16
CA LEU A 350 3.62 -6.72 -0.16
C LEU A 350 3.48 -7.29 1.25
N PHE A 351 2.25 -7.62 1.69
CA PHE A 351 1.99 -7.84 3.11
C PHE A 351 1.83 -9.30 3.45
N HIS A 352 2.94 -9.91 3.85
CA HIS A 352 2.98 -11.25 4.42
C HIS A 352 3.21 -11.15 5.93
N PRO A 353 2.25 -11.58 6.78
CA PRO A 353 2.44 -11.53 8.23
C PRO A 353 3.65 -12.35 8.68
N THR A 354 4.41 -11.84 9.66
CA THR A 354 5.50 -12.60 10.30
C THR A 354 4.96 -13.88 10.95
N ASN A 355 5.84 -14.84 11.23
CA ASN A 355 5.45 -16.11 11.84
C ASN A 355 4.70 -15.93 13.17
N ALA A 356 5.05 -14.91 13.97
CA ALA A 356 4.34 -14.58 15.20
C ALA A 356 2.88 -14.20 14.92
N VAL A 357 2.63 -13.30 13.97
CA VAL A 357 1.28 -12.87 13.57
C VAL A 357 0.53 -14.00 12.86
N TRP A 358 1.21 -14.77 12.02
CA TRP A 358 0.64 -15.91 11.31
C TRP A 358 0.21 -17.04 12.25
N GLY A 359 0.98 -17.29 13.32
CA GLY A 359 0.61 -18.22 14.37
C GLY A 359 -0.70 -17.83 15.05
N LEU A 360 -0.92 -16.53 15.31
CA LEU A 360 -2.19 -16.03 15.83
C LEU A 360 -3.34 -16.27 14.85
N ILE A 361 -3.15 -15.97 13.56
CA ILE A 361 -4.19 -16.17 12.53
C ILE A 361 -4.57 -17.65 12.42
N THR A 362 -3.59 -18.54 12.29
CA THR A 362 -3.83 -19.98 12.08
C THR A 362 -4.27 -20.75 13.33
N SER A 363 -4.05 -20.18 14.52
CA SER A 363 -4.51 -20.74 15.80
C SER A 363 -5.95 -20.35 16.15
N MET A 364 -6.50 -19.29 15.54
CA MET A 364 -7.89 -18.91 15.76
C MET A 364 -8.83 -20.04 15.29
N SER A 365 -9.54 -20.61 16.26
CA SER A 365 -10.42 -21.78 16.13
C SER A 365 -11.40 -21.70 14.95
N TRP A 366 -11.89 -20.51 14.60
CA TRP A 366 -12.79 -20.32 13.45
C TRP A 366 -12.20 -20.72 12.10
N ILE A 367 -10.90 -20.51 11.85
CA ILE A 367 -10.26 -20.89 10.59
C ILE A 367 -10.06 -22.42 10.52
N ARG A 368 -9.78 -23.07 11.66
CA ARG A 368 -9.60 -24.53 11.72
C ARG A 368 -10.92 -25.30 11.74
N SER A 369 -11.98 -24.75 12.35
CA SER A 369 -13.25 -25.48 12.57
C SER A 369 -14.31 -25.30 11.48
N PHE A 370 -14.25 -24.25 10.64
CA PHE A 370 -15.32 -23.96 9.67
C PHE A 370 -14.89 -23.83 8.20
N LEU A 371 -13.59 -23.87 7.89
CA LEU A 371 -13.08 -23.73 6.51
C LEU A 371 -12.36 -24.97 5.97
N VAL A 372 -12.20 -26.03 6.78
CA VAL A 372 -11.49 -27.28 6.40
C VAL A 372 -12.47 -28.47 6.24
N HIS A 373 -13.77 -28.21 6.13
CA HIS A 373 -14.78 -29.23 5.85
C HIS A 373 -15.55 -28.92 4.57
#